data_AF-A0A3C1YZI1-F1
#
_entry.id   AF-A0A3C1YZI1-F1
#
_cell.length_a   1.000
_cell.length_b   1.000
_cell.length_c   1.000
_cell.angle_alpha   90.00
_cell.angle_beta   90.00
_cell.angle_gamma   90.00
#
_symmetry.space_group_name_H-M   'P 1'
#
loop_
_entity.id
_entity.type
_entity.pdbx_description
1 polymer ?
#
loop_
_entity_poly.entity_id
_entity_poly.type
_entity_poly.pdbx_seq_one_letter_code
_entity_poly.pdbx_strand_id
1 'polypeptide(L)'
;MNSHRAGYGLWALVFGFCLGTSLLLGHVDAQQSWVDEINGSLNFYKTSYPGANWEPYSQRLAIVKDAIGRGDTKTVKTEMGKWFKMLRTRDQGIHDVAADELFNFAVMVTPIQEYGIAMPPAPGLGSEPGS
;
A
#
# COMPACT_ATOMS: atom_id res chain seq x y z
N MET A 1 75.46 -20.12 21.93
CA MET A 1 75.18 -20.90 20.69
C MET A 1 73.70 -21.18 20.66
N ASN A 2 72.99 -20.65 19.67
CA ASN A 2 71.52 -20.59 19.65
C ASN A 2 70.87 -21.98 19.56
N SER A 3 69.92 -22.21 20.46
CA SER A 3 69.14 -23.43 20.57
C SER A 3 68.06 -23.54 19.51
N HIS A 4 67.99 -24.75 18.92
CA HIS A 4 66.82 -25.56 18.59
C HIS A 4 65.74 -25.08 17.59
N ARG A 5 65.54 -25.98 16.62
CA ARG A 5 64.53 -26.06 15.56
C ARG A 5 63.11 -26.38 16.09
N ALA A 6 62.14 -26.03 15.23
CA ALA A 6 60.91 -26.75 14.89
C ALA A 6 59.81 -26.90 15.97
N GLY A 7 58.56 -26.59 15.60
CA GLY A 7 57.40 -26.87 16.44
C GLY A 7 56.07 -26.40 15.87
N TYR A 8 55.54 -27.22 14.97
CA TYR A 8 54.14 -27.39 14.54
C TYR A 8 53.02 -26.79 15.41
N GLY A 9 52.00 -26.25 14.73
CA GLY A 9 50.60 -26.42 15.17
C GLY A 9 49.82 -25.13 15.39
N LEU A 10 49.10 -24.67 14.37
CA LEU A 10 47.67 -24.38 14.47
C LEU A 10 47.10 -24.09 13.07
N TRP A 11 46.76 -25.16 12.35
CA TRP A 11 45.58 -25.08 11.49
C TRP A 11 44.36 -24.87 12.41
N ALA A 12 43.41 -24.06 11.95
CA ALA A 12 42.08 -23.79 12.53
C ALA A 12 41.97 -22.58 13.49
N LEU A 13 40.91 -21.80 13.25
CA LEU A 13 40.39 -20.63 13.99
C LEU A 13 41.11 -19.33 13.60
N VAL A 14 40.65 -18.56 12.60
CA VAL A 14 39.39 -17.79 12.62
C VAL A 14 38.75 -17.81 11.22
N PHE A 15 38.04 -18.90 10.94
CA PHE A 15 37.11 -19.07 9.83
C PHE A 15 35.67 -18.69 10.27
N GLY A 16 35.52 -17.64 11.08
CA GLY A 16 34.23 -17.27 11.64
C GLY A 16 34.26 -15.87 12.22
N PHE A 17 33.16 -15.13 12.02
CA PHE A 17 32.97 -13.73 12.43
C PHE A 17 33.59 -12.71 11.45
N CYS A 18 33.04 -12.48 10.26
CA CYS A 18 31.87 -11.60 10.05
C CYS A 18 31.00 -12.03 8.84
N LEU A 19 30.73 -13.32 8.69
CA LEU A 19 29.61 -13.84 7.88
C LEU A 19 28.27 -13.63 8.61
N GLY A 20 28.01 -12.40 9.06
CA GLY A 20 26.92 -12.10 9.98
C GLY A 20 26.48 -10.63 9.92
N THR A 21 26.67 -9.97 8.78
CA THR A 21 26.05 -8.67 8.53
C THR A 21 25.10 -8.79 7.34
N SER A 22 23.82 -8.81 7.70
CA SER A 22 22.74 -8.28 6.88
C SER A 22 22.25 -9.14 5.70
N LEU A 23 21.87 -10.38 5.99
CA LEU A 23 20.65 -10.94 5.40
C LEU A 23 19.44 -10.31 6.08
N LEU A 24 19.30 -8.98 5.97
CA LEU A 24 17.96 -8.40 5.95
C LEU A 24 17.49 -8.66 4.53
N LEU A 25 16.87 -9.83 4.36
CA LEU A 25 15.98 -10.13 3.26
C LEU A 25 14.92 -9.03 3.27
N GLY A 26 15.21 -7.90 2.64
CA GLY A 26 14.20 -7.09 2.02
C GLY A 26 13.57 -8.00 0.98
N HIS A 27 12.52 -8.72 1.39
CA HIS A 27 11.51 -9.13 0.45
C HIS A 27 10.99 -7.81 -0.13
N VAL A 28 11.61 -7.38 -1.24
CA VAL A 28 10.89 -6.62 -2.23
C VAL A 28 9.90 -7.65 -2.74
N ASP A 29 8.78 -7.76 -2.05
CA ASP A 29 7.63 -8.44 -2.60
C ASP A 29 7.26 -7.59 -3.82
N ALA A 30 7.74 -8.02 -4.98
CA ALA A 30 7.31 -7.51 -6.27
C ALA A 30 5.84 -7.90 -6.55
N GLN A 31 5.17 -8.49 -5.56
CA GLN A 31 3.73 -8.58 -5.52
C GLN A 31 3.15 -7.18 -5.61
N GLN A 32 2.62 -6.88 -6.79
CA GLN A 32 1.92 -5.65 -7.09
C GLN A 32 0.91 -5.38 -5.97
N SER A 33 1.09 -4.27 -5.25
CA SER A 33 0.22 -3.98 -4.11
C SER A 33 -1.18 -3.66 -4.63
N TRP A 34 -2.23 -3.98 -3.86
CA TRP A 34 -3.60 -3.61 -4.21
C TRP A 34 -3.75 -2.09 -4.45
N VAL A 35 -2.90 -1.26 -3.82
CA VAL A 35 -2.87 0.19 -4.06
C VAL A 35 -2.31 0.53 -5.45
N ASP A 36 -1.34 -0.23 -5.94
CA ASP A 36 -0.80 -0.07 -7.29
C ASP A 36 -1.81 -0.45 -8.36
N GLU A 37 -2.61 -1.51 -8.13
CA GLU A 37 -3.73 -1.88 -9.00
C GLU A 37 -4.78 -0.76 -9.08
N ILE A 38 -5.17 -0.19 -7.94
CA ILE A 38 -6.11 0.95 -7.89
C ILE A 38 -5.51 2.18 -8.59
N ASN A 39 -4.23 2.48 -8.37
CA ASN A 39 -3.55 3.59 -9.06
C ASN A 39 -3.51 3.39 -10.58
N GLY A 40 -3.32 2.15 -11.05
CA GLY A 40 -3.41 1.81 -12.47
C GLY A 40 -4.80 2.14 -13.05
N SER A 41 -5.86 1.69 -12.38
CA SER A 41 -7.25 1.99 -12.76
C SER A 41 -7.56 3.49 -12.71
N LEU A 42 -7.12 4.18 -11.66
CA LEU A 42 -7.26 5.64 -11.54
C LEU A 42 -6.60 6.38 -12.72
N ASN A 43 -5.40 5.97 -13.12
CA ASN A 43 -4.69 6.59 -14.24
C ASN A 43 -5.40 6.39 -15.59
N PHE A 44 -6.07 5.25 -15.78
CA PHE A 44 -6.96 5.05 -16.92
C PHE A 44 -8.09 6.08 -16.92
N TYR A 45 -8.81 6.26 -15.81
CA TYR A 45 -9.89 7.25 -15.72
C TYR A 45 -9.40 8.70 -15.82
N LYS A 46 -8.22 9.03 -15.28
CA LYS A 46 -7.56 10.34 -15.50
C LYS A 46 -7.41 10.65 -16.99
N THR A 47 -7.04 9.64 -17.77
CA THR A 47 -6.83 9.77 -19.22
C THR A 47 -8.15 9.88 -19.97
N SER A 48 -9.16 9.09 -19.60
CA SER A 48 -10.47 9.08 -20.25
C SER A 48 -11.35 10.28 -19.88
N TYR A 49 -11.12 10.91 -18.72
CA TYR A 49 -11.90 12.03 -18.20
C TYR A 49 -10.98 13.20 -17.77
N PRO A 50 -10.30 13.86 -18.73
CA PRO A 50 -9.28 14.89 -18.42
C PRO A 50 -9.84 16.20 -17.84
N GLY A 51 -11.16 16.41 -17.87
CA GLY A 51 -11.83 17.60 -17.34
C GLY A 51 -12.15 17.56 -15.85
N ALA A 52 -11.98 16.41 -15.19
CA ALA A 52 -12.24 16.25 -13.76
C ALA A 52 -10.96 16.37 -12.92
N ASN A 53 -11.09 16.82 -11.67
CA ASN A 53 -9.95 16.97 -10.77
C ASN A 53 -9.65 15.66 -10.00
N TRP A 54 -8.83 14.81 -10.60
CA TRP A 54 -8.44 13.52 -10.03
C TRP A 54 -7.25 13.59 -9.05
N GLU A 55 -6.56 14.73 -8.96
CA GLU A 55 -5.32 14.86 -8.20
C GLU A 55 -5.49 14.53 -6.70
N PRO A 56 -6.58 14.96 -6.03
CA PRO A 56 -6.84 14.58 -4.64
C PRO A 56 -6.99 13.06 -4.42
N TYR A 57 -7.44 12.30 -5.42
CA TYR A 57 -7.54 10.85 -5.35
C TYR A 57 -6.16 10.20 -5.41
N SER A 58 -5.28 10.67 -6.32
CA SER A 58 -3.90 10.19 -6.43
C SER A 58 -3.11 10.45 -5.15
N GLN A 59 -3.25 11.64 -4.56
CA GLN A 59 -2.55 12.02 -3.33
C GLN A 59 -2.92 11.11 -2.15
N ARG A 60 -4.20 10.78 -1.98
CA ARG A 60 -4.61 9.86 -0.91
C ARG A 60 -4.07 8.45 -1.12
N LEU A 61 -4.08 7.93 -2.34
CA LEU A 61 -3.49 6.60 -2.61
C LEU A 61 -1.98 6.59 -2.35
N ALA A 62 -1.27 7.68 -2.62
CA ALA A 62 0.14 7.81 -2.24
C ALA A 62 0.34 7.73 -0.72
N ILE A 63 -0.50 8.43 0.06
CA ILE A 63 -0.45 8.37 1.54
C ILE A 63 -0.75 6.95 2.04
N VAL A 64 -1.73 6.27 1.45
CA VAL A 64 -2.08 4.88 1.79
C VAL A 64 -0.88 3.96 1.50
N LYS A 65 -0.26 4.08 0.33
CA LYS A 65 0.92 3.28 -0.04
C LYS A 65 2.07 3.47 0.95
N ASP A 66 2.37 4.72 1.29
CA ASP A 66 3.42 5.03 2.27
C ASP A 66 3.09 4.49 3.67
N ALA A 67 1.81 4.53 4.07
CA ALA A 67 1.36 4.00 5.35
C ALA A 67 1.49 2.47 5.42
N ILE A 68 1.18 1.75 4.33
CA ILE A 68 1.43 0.30 4.21
C ILE A 68 2.92 0.01 4.40
N GLY A 69 3.80 0.74 3.71
CA GLY A 69 5.24 0.57 3.82
C GLY A 69 5.80 0.79 5.23
N ARG A 70 5.10 1.56 6.07
CA ARG A 70 5.45 1.78 7.49
C ARG A 70 4.71 0.86 8.48
N GLY A 71 3.79 0.01 8.02
CA GLY A 71 2.92 -0.77 8.90
C GLY A 71 1.89 0.06 9.68
N ASP A 72 1.60 1.29 9.23
CA ASP A 72 0.66 2.21 9.87
C ASP A 72 -0.79 1.92 9.44
N THR A 73 -1.36 0.87 10.04
CA THR A 73 -2.71 0.40 9.72
C THR A 73 -3.81 1.44 10.02
N LYS A 74 -3.58 2.33 10.99
CA LYS A 74 -4.52 3.41 11.33
C LYS A 74 -4.63 4.44 10.21
N THR A 75 -3.49 4.82 9.62
CA THR A 75 -3.47 5.74 8.49
C THR A 75 -4.05 5.08 7.24
N VAL A 76 -3.72 3.80 6.96
CA VAL A 76 -4.35 3.05 5.86
C VAL A 76 -5.87 3.06 5.98
N LYS A 77 -6.39 2.69 7.16
CA LYS A 77 -7.83 2.70 7.46
C LYS A 77 -8.46 4.07 7.18
N THR A 78 -7.83 5.12 7.69
CA THR A 78 -8.39 6.48 7.67
C THR A 78 -8.39 7.06 6.27
N GLU A 79 -7.26 6.99 5.55
CA GLU A 79 -7.14 7.60 4.24
C GLU A 79 -7.87 6.81 3.15
N MET A 80 -7.88 5.48 3.25
CA MET A 80 -8.65 4.68 2.30
C MET A 80 -10.16 4.87 2.49
N GLY A 81 -10.63 4.99 3.73
CA GLY A 81 -12.03 5.33 4.00
C GLY A 81 -12.44 6.70 3.43
N LYS A 82 -11.56 7.71 3.53
CA LYS A 82 -11.78 9.02 2.89
C LYS A 82 -11.80 8.92 1.37
N TRP A 83 -10.90 8.14 0.78
CA TRP A 83 -10.84 7.92 -0.66
C TRP A 83 -12.13 7.27 -1.20
N PHE A 84 -12.62 6.23 -0.52
CA PHE A 84 -13.92 5.61 -0.86
C PHE A 84 -15.08 6.60 -0.74
N LYS A 85 -15.10 7.43 0.32
CA LYS A 85 -16.12 8.46 0.50
C LYS A 85 -16.10 9.47 -0.66
N MET A 86 -14.92 9.88 -1.12
CA MET A 86 -14.80 10.82 -2.24
C MET A 86 -15.36 10.24 -3.53
N LEU A 87 -15.10 8.96 -3.84
CA LEU A 87 -15.73 8.32 -5.00
C LEU A 87 -17.24 8.27 -4.87
N ARG A 88 -17.74 7.82 -3.70
CA ARG A 88 -19.18 7.71 -3.42
C ARG A 88 -19.92 9.04 -3.55
N THR A 89 -19.26 10.13 -3.17
CA THR A 89 -19.83 11.49 -3.20
C THR A 89 -19.51 12.23 -4.49
N ARG A 90 -18.77 11.61 -5.41
CA ARG A 90 -18.30 12.22 -6.67
C ARG A 90 -17.60 13.56 -6.42
N ASP A 91 -16.85 13.61 -5.33
CA ASP A 91 -16.10 14.79 -4.94
C ASP A 91 -15.19 15.22 -6.09
N GLN A 92 -14.85 16.51 -6.17
CA GLN A 92 -14.03 17.05 -7.25
C GLN A 92 -14.66 16.98 -8.67
N GLY A 93 -15.97 16.72 -8.76
CA GLY A 93 -16.72 16.77 -10.03
C GLY A 93 -16.38 15.63 -10.98
N ILE A 94 -15.98 14.47 -10.45
CA ILE A 94 -15.71 13.28 -11.27
C ILE A 94 -17.00 12.71 -11.87
N HIS A 95 -16.90 12.16 -13.08
CA HIS A 95 -18.02 11.55 -13.79
C HIS A 95 -18.60 10.38 -13.01
N ASP A 96 -19.92 10.21 -13.02
CA ASP A 96 -20.62 9.19 -12.22
C ASP A 96 -20.20 7.76 -12.55
N VAL A 97 -20.19 7.38 -13.84
CA VAL A 97 -19.74 6.07 -14.32
C VAL A 97 -18.31 5.79 -13.86
N ALA A 98 -17.39 6.74 -14.03
CA ALA A 98 -16.00 6.59 -13.62
C ALA A 98 -15.87 6.41 -12.10
N ALA A 99 -16.65 7.16 -11.32
CA ALA A 99 -16.67 7.05 -9.87
C ALA A 99 -17.17 5.68 -9.41
N ASP A 100 -18.27 5.20 -9.98
CA ASP A 100 -18.93 3.96 -9.60
C ASP A 100 -18.10 2.74 -10.01
N GLU A 101 -17.55 2.72 -11.22
CA GLU A 101 -16.69 1.63 -11.70
C GLU A 101 -15.38 1.55 -10.90
N LEU A 102 -14.71 2.69 -10.67
CA LEU A 102 -13.48 2.74 -9.88
C LEU A 102 -13.74 2.34 -8.41
N PHE A 103 -14.89 2.74 -7.85
CA PHE A 103 -15.29 2.32 -6.50
C PHE A 103 -15.47 0.80 -6.42
N ASN A 104 -16.23 0.22 -7.35
CA ASN A 104 -16.51 -1.21 -7.38
C ASN A 104 -15.23 -2.04 -7.54
N PHE A 105 -14.34 -1.63 -8.44
CA PHE A 105 -13.03 -2.25 -8.60
C PHE A 105 -12.19 -2.15 -7.32
N ALA A 106 -12.08 -0.95 -6.74
CA ALA A 106 -11.28 -0.73 -5.55
C ALA A 106 -11.77 -1.52 -4.34
N VAL A 107 -13.09 -1.67 -4.16
CA VAL A 107 -13.67 -2.53 -3.10
C VAL A 107 -13.26 -3.98 -3.28
N MET A 108 -13.20 -4.48 -4.51
CA MET A 108 -12.83 -5.87 -4.81
C MET A 108 -11.39 -6.20 -4.43
N VAL A 109 -10.46 -5.27 -4.67
CA VAL A 109 -9.02 -5.51 -4.46
C VAL A 109 -8.52 -5.05 -3.09
N THR A 110 -9.24 -4.15 -2.42
CA THR A 110 -8.83 -3.64 -1.10
C THR A 110 -9.10 -4.67 -0.01
N PRO A 111 -8.12 -5.02 0.84
CA PRO A 111 -8.31 -5.89 2.00
C PRO A 111 -9.06 -5.16 3.14
N ILE A 112 -10.34 -4.87 2.92
CA ILE A 112 -11.18 -4.05 3.80
C ILE A 112 -11.24 -4.58 5.24
N GLN A 113 -11.39 -5.90 5.39
CA GLN A 113 -11.50 -6.55 6.70
C GLN A 113 -10.19 -6.50 7.47
N GLU A 114 -9.05 -6.67 6.80
CA GLU A 114 -7.71 -6.64 7.40
C GLU A 114 -7.40 -5.29 8.04
N TYR A 115 -7.72 -4.20 7.34
CA TYR A 115 -7.47 -2.84 7.82
C TYR A 115 -8.66 -2.24 8.58
N GLY A 116 -9.80 -2.93 8.64
CA GLY A 116 -11.03 -2.42 9.25
C GLY A 116 -11.52 -1.09 8.63
N ILE A 117 -11.43 -0.99 7.29
CA ILE A 117 -11.82 0.20 6.52
C ILE A 117 -13.35 0.31 6.49
N ALA A 118 -13.88 1.49 6.80
CA ALA A 118 -15.32 1.73 6.73
C ALA A 118 -15.76 1.99 5.29
N MET A 119 -16.78 1.26 4.83
CA MET A 119 -17.43 1.55 3.54
C MET A 119 -18.44 2.68 3.71
N PRO A 120 -18.43 3.71 2.84
CA PRO A 120 -19.48 4.72 2.85
C PRO A 120 -20.83 4.07 2.50
N PRO A 121 -21.98 4.59 2.98
CA PRO A 121 -23.29 4.07 2.60
C PRO A 121 -23.53 4.22 1.09
N ALA A 122 -24.39 3.39 0.51
CA ALA A 122 -24.77 3.54 -0.89
C ALA A 122 -25.50 4.88 -1.13
N PRO A 123 -25.39 5.47 -2.33
CA PRO A 123 -26.13 6.68 -2.67
C PRO A 123 -27.64 6.43 -2.49
N GLY A 124 -28.33 7.28 -1.71
CA GLY A 124 -29.78 7.21 -1.51
C GLY A 124 -30.28 6.42 -0.29
N LEU A 125 -29.43 5.65 0.42
CA LEU A 125 -29.81 4.94 1.65
C LEU A 125 -29.66 5.78 2.94
N GLY A 126 -29.43 7.09 2.81
CA GLY A 126 -29.12 8.00 3.92
C GLY A 126 -30.33 8.71 4.55
N SER A 127 -31.56 8.41 4.13
CA SER A 127 -32.75 9.09 4.65
C SER A 127 -34.01 8.24 4.50
N GLU A 128 -34.17 7.23 5.34
CA GLU A 128 -35.51 6.78 5.75
C GLU A 128 -35.70 7.18 7.22
N PRO A 129 -36.40 8.29 7.53
CA PRO A 129 -37.13 8.37 8.77
C PRO A 129 -38.32 7.41 8.64
N GLY A 130 -38.41 6.45 9.56
CA GLY A 130 -39.52 5.51 9.62
C GLY A 130 -40.87 6.23 9.53
N SER A 131 -41.73 5.73 8.64
CA SER A 131 -43.16 6.02 8.61
C SER A 131 -43.89 5.09 9.57
#